data_AF-A0A929HRJ7-F1
#
_entry.id   AF-A0A929HRJ7-F1
#
_cell.length_a   1.000
_cell.length_b   1.000
_cell.length_c   1.000
_cell.angle_alpha   90.00
_cell.angle_beta   90.00
_cell.angle_gamma   90.00
#
_symmetry.space_group_name_H-M   'P 1'
#
loop_
_entity.id
_entity.type
_entity.pdbx_description
1 polymer ?
#
loop_
_entity_poly.entity_id
_entity_poly.type
_entity_poly.pdbx_seq_one_letter_code
_entity_poly.pdbx_strand_id
1 'polypeptide(L)'
;MITLGHTYTLEVTKLMDFGVYLNAGNLGSVLLPNKHAPSGLAPGDSLRVFLYLDSEDRPVATTQRPRAQVGQFAYLQVLASTDVGAFLDWGLDKDVLVPFSEQHRPMEVGRSYLVYLYLNEVDGRITASSKIDKFLDDDAPHEFEAKQPVKLIIANSTELGFKAIINHSHWGVLYKNDVHQRLSFGQSIRGYIRRVRPDGKIDLSLQGGQETRDKYASVIVDYLREQGGFAPVHDKSDPQVISKLFGMSKGAFKKAIGGLYKQRIIAIEKGGIRLIDGDK
;
A
#
# COMPACT_ATOMS: atom_id res chain seq x y z
N MET A 1 24.21 5.72 5.19
CA MET A 1 24.28 6.23 6.58
C MET A 1 23.17 5.55 7.37
N ILE A 2 23.47 5.08 8.58
CA ILE A 2 22.47 4.49 9.49
C ILE A 2 21.79 5.64 10.24
N THR A 3 20.46 5.62 10.28
CA THR A 3 19.63 6.65 10.91
C THR A 3 18.59 6.04 11.84
N LEU A 4 18.07 6.84 12.77
CA LEU A 4 16.98 6.42 13.64
C LEU A 4 15.68 6.29 12.85
N GLY A 5 14.78 5.42 13.33
CA GLY A 5 13.47 5.21 12.73
C GLY A 5 13.48 4.22 11.57
N HIS A 6 14.56 3.45 11.41
CA HIS A 6 14.72 2.45 10.34
C HIS A 6 15.25 1.11 10.85
N THR A 7 15.00 0.06 10.07
CA THR A 7 15.45 -1.30 10.33
C THR A 7 16.72 -1.61 9.56
N TYR A 8 17.73 -2.16 10.25
CA TYR A 8 19.00 -2.57 9.66
C TYR A 8 19.38 -3.98 10.11
N THR A 9 20.26 -4.62 9.35
CA THR A 9 20.98 -5.81 9.82
C THR A 9 22.30 -5.35 10.41
N LEU A 10 22.48 -5.49 11.72
CA LEU A 10 23.66 -5.03 12.45
C LEU A 10 24.41 -6.20 13.10
N GLU A 11 25.73 -6.08 13.17
CA GLU A 11 26.62 -7.06 13.77
C GLU A 11 26.68 -6.90 15.29
N VAL A 12 26.67 -8.02 16.02
CA VAL A 12 26.90 -8.11 17.45
C VAL A 12 28.37 -7.89 17.74
N THR A 13 28.68 -6.90 18.57
CA THR A 13 30.07 -6.60 18.96
C THR A 13 30.40 -7.09 20.36
N LYS A 14 29.44 -7.03 21.29
CA LYS A 14 29.68 -7.37 22.70
C LYS A 14 28.41 -7.85 23.38
N LEU A 15 28.54 -8.88 24.21
CA LEU A 15 27.50 -9.36 25.12
C LEU A 15 27.70 -8.76 26.52
N MET A 16 26.61 -8.37 27.16
CA MET A 16 26.57 -7.87 28.54
C MET A 16 25.38 -8.51 29.28
N ASP A 17 25.41 -8.48 30.61
CA ASP A 17 24.36 -9.11 31.44
C ASP A 17 22.96 -8.49 31.22
N PHE A 18 22.88 -7.27 30.70
CA PHE A 18 21.63 -6.53 30.46
C PHE A 18 21.24 -6.40 28.98
N GLY A 19 22.08 -6.85 28.05
CA GLY A 19 21.82 -6.71 26.63
C GLY A 19 23.02 -6.96 25.74
N VAL A 20 22.82 -6.73 24.46
CA VAL A 20 23.80 -6.96 23.40
C VAL A 20 24.11 -5.65 22.72
N TYR A 21 25.40 -5.33 22.55
CA TYR A 21 25.81 -4.17 21.78
C TYR A 21 25.95 -4.53 20.30
N LEU A 22 25.40 -3.67 19.46
CA LEU A 22 25.42 -3.81 18.00
C LEU A 22 26.23 -2.67 17.38
N ASN A 23 26.90 -2.95 16.27
CA ASN A 23 27.60 -1.95 15.48
C ASN A 23 26.61 -1.20 14.57
N ALA A 24 26.29 0.05 14.90
CA ALA A 24 25.42 0.92 14.12
C ALA A 24 26.20 1.96 13.28
N GLY A 25 27.46 1.67 12.95
CA GLY A 25 28.29 2.50 12.08
C GLY A 25 28.43 3.93 12.60
N ASN A 26 27.85 4.90 11.90
CA ASN A 26 27.93 6.31 12.27
C ASN A 26 27.17 6.67 13.56
N LEU A 27 26.25 5.83 14.04
CA LEU A 27 25.61 6.01 15.34
C LEU A 27 26.43 5.37 16.48
N GLY A 28 27.58 4.79 16.18
CA GLY A 28 28.43 4.10 17.14
C GLY A 28 27.83 2.76 17.56
N SER A 29 27.92 2.45 18.86
CA SER A 29 27.38 1.21 19.41
C SER A 29 26.02 1.45 20.05
N VAL A 30 25.03 0.63 19.68
CA VAL A 30 23.65 0.70 20.19
C VAL A 30 23.32 -0.54 20.99
N LEU A 31 22.59 -0.37 22.09
CA LEU A 31 22.17 -1.46 22.95
C LEU A 31 20.90 -2.12 22.40
N LEU A 32 20.90 -3.44 22.30
CA LEU A 32 19.71 -4.29 22.19
C LEU A 32 19.43 -4.92 23.58
N PRO A 33 18.41 -4.47 24.31
CA PRO A 33 18.09 -5.02 25.63
C PRO A 33 17.78 -6.52 25.59
N ASN A 34 18.13 -7.26 26.65
CA ASN A 34 17.94 -8.72 26.70
C ASN A 34 16.52 -9.19 26.39
N LYS A 35 15.50 -8.45 26.82
CA LYS A 35 14.10 -8.77 26.53
C LYS A 35 13.78 -8.87 25.02
N HIS A 36 14.60 -8.22 24.18
CA HIS A 36 14.47 -8.19 22.73
C HIS A 36 15.59 -8.97 22.02
N ALA A 37 16.53 -9.55 22.76
CA ALA A 37 17.64 -10.31 22.20
C ALA A 37 17.27 -11.79 22.06
N PRO A 38 17.41 -12.39 20.86
CA PRO A 38 17.33 -13.84 20.70
C PRO A 38 18.34 -14.58 21.58
N SER A 39 18.00 -15.79 22.01
CA SER A 39 18.92 -16.64 22.77
C SER A 39 20.06 -17.15 21.89
N GLY A 40 21.26 -17.27 22.47
CA GLY A 40 22.41 -17.92 21.82
C GLY A 40 23.22 -17.04 20.89
N LEU A 41 23.09 -15.71 20.98
CA LEU A 41 23.90 -14.78 20.22
C LEU A 41 25.37 -14.80 20.65
N ALA A 42 26.25 -14.66 19.67
CA ALA A 42 27.68 -14.50 19.85
C ALA A 42 28.18 -13.23 19.13
N PRO A 43 29.30 -12.63 19.56
CA PRO A 43 30.00 -11.61 18.79
C PRO A 43 30.29 -12.09 17.35
N GLY A 44 30.03 -11.23 16.37
CA GLY A 44 30.09 -11.55 14.93
C GLY A 44 28.75 -11.95 14.31
N ASP A 45 27.74 -12.32 15.11
CA ASP A 45 26.40 -12.60 14.59
C ASP A 45 25.74 -11.34 14.04
N SER A 46 24.84 -11.49 13.07
CA SER A 46 24.10 -10.38 12.48
C SER A 46 22.60 -10.49 12.77
N LEU A 47 22.00 -9.37 13.20
CA LEU A 47 20.60 -9.29 13.58
C LEU A 47 19.88 -8.17 12.88
N ARG A 48 18.66 -8.47 12.42
CA ARG A 48 17.74 -7.45 11.91
C ARG A 48 17.06 -6.74 13.08
N VAL A 49 17.40 -5.47 13.30
CA VAL A 49 16.89 -4.65 14.39
C VAL A 49 16.36 -3.30 13.91
N PHE A 50 15.36 -2.79 14.61
CA PHE A 50 14.85 -1.43 14.45
C PHE A 50 15.56 -0.49 15.42
N LEU A 51 16.03 0.66 14.93
CA LEU A 51 16.72 1.67 15.73
C LEU A 51 15.77 2.82 16.08
N TYR A 52 15.66 3.15 17.36
CA TYR A 52 14.82 4.24 17.86
C TYR A 52 15.40 4.84 19.14
N LEU A 53 14.66 5.71 19.81
CA LEU A 53 15.05 6.32 21.08
C LEU A 53 14.31 5.68 22.25
N ASP A 54 15.02 5.32 23.31
CA ASP A 54 14.43 4.89 24.57
C ASP A 54 13.73 6.06 25.31
N SER A 55 13.30 5.85 26.55
CA SER A 55 12.66 6.89 27.38
C SER A 55 13.61 8.00 27.84
N GLU A 56 14.92 7.79 27.74
CA GLU A 56 15.98 8.75 28.10
C GLU A 56 16.60 9.39 26.84
N ASP A 57 15.93 9.30 25.69
CA ASP A 57 16.36 9.81 24.40
C ASP A 57 17.72 9.26 23.92
N ARG A 58 18.06 8.03 24.31
CA ARG A 58 19.27 7.35 23.82
C ARG A 58 18.93 6.41 22.66
N PRO A 59 19.78 6.35 21.62
CA PRO A 59 19.67 5.34 20.58
C PRO A 59 19.69 3.91 21.15
N VAL A 60 18.65 3.15 20.82
CA VAL A 60 18.47 1.76 21.25
C VAL A 60 17.96 0.93 20.07
N ALA A 61 18.28 -0.36 20.09
CA ALA A 61 17.83 -1.35 19.13
C ALA A 61 16.71 -2.23 19.73
N THR A 62 15.80 -2.69 18.88
CA THR A 62 14.81 -3.71 19.22
C THR A 62 14.59 -4.68 18.06
N THR A 63 14.26 -5.93 18.35
CA THR A 63 13.80 -6.92 17.35
C THR A 63 12.29 -6.87 17.13
N GLN A 64 11.56 -6.09 17.95
CA GLN A 64 10.17 -5.76 17.70
C GLN A 64 10.03 -5.05 16.34
N ARG A 65 8.90 -5.30 15.68
CA ARG A 65 8.59 -4.70 14.39
C ARG A 65 7.63 -3.54 14.60
N PRO A 66 8.03 -2.28 14.31
CA PRO A 66 7.11 -1.17 14.42
C PRO A 66 6.03 -1.28 13.34
N ARG A 67 4.88 -0.66 13.60
CA ARG A 67 3.77 -0.57 12.63
C ARG A 67 4.11 0.32 11.42
N ALA A 68 5.04 1.27 11.58
CA ALA A 68 5.62 2.07 10.50
C ALA A 68 7.03 2.55 10.86
N GLN A 69 7.82 2.87 9.85
CA GLN A 69 9.15 3.47 9.99
C GLN A 69 9.10 4.98 9.70
N VAL A 70 10.18 5.70 10.02
CA VAL A 70 10.35 7.09 9.54
C VAL A 70 10.25 7.10 8.01
N GLY A 71 9.56 8.11 7.47
CA GLY A 71 9.24 8.19 6.05
C GLY A 71 7.98 7.41 5.64
N GLN A 72 7.21 6.87 6.59
CA GLN A 72 6.03 6.06 6.29
C GLN A 72 4.77 6.59 6.95
N PHE A 73 3.66 6.38 6.24
CA PHE A 73 2.32 6.56 6.76
C PHE A 73 1.80 5.29 7.45
N ALA A 74 1.06 5.44 8.54
CA ALA A 74 0.30 4.36 9.17
C ALA A 74 -0.98 4.85 9.83
N TYR A 75 -1.94 3.93 9.97
CA TYR A 75 -3.17 4.15 10.71
C TYR A 75 -3.02 3.56 12.12
N LEU A 76 -2.80 4.41 13.11
CA LEU A 76 -2.41 4.01 14.47
C LEU A 76 -3.45 4.47 15.50
N GLN A 77 -3.66 3.67 16.54
CA GLN A 77 -4.57 3.97 17.65
C GLN A 77 -3.88 4.85 18.69
N VAL A 78 -4.60 5.82 19.25
CA VAL A 78 -4.14 6.62 20.38
C VAL A 78 -4.29 5.81 21.67
N LEU A 79 -3.19 5.56 22.37
CA LEU A 79 -3.18 4.86 23.66
C LEU A 79 -3.24 5.82 24.84
N ALA A 80 -2.64 7.00 24.72
CA ALA A 80 -2.64 8.01 25.76
C ALA A 80 -2.64 9.43 25.18
N SER A 81 -3.04 10.39 26.00
CA SER A 81 -2.88 11.83 25.70
C SER A 81 -2.37 12.54 26.94
N THR A 82 -1.45 13.47 26.75
CA THR A 82 -0.84 14.28 27.81
C THR A 82 -0.86 15.76 27.40
N ASP A 83 -0.22 16.61 28.20
CA ASP A 83 0.00 18.03 27.97
C ASP A 83 0.88 18.36 26.74
N VAL A 84 1.62 17.39 26.20
CA VAL A 84 2.46 17.57 25.01
C VAL A 84 1.82 17.05 23.71
N GLY A 85 0.77 16.22 23.80
CA GLY A 85 0.09 15.66 22.63
C GLY A 85 -0.55 14.30 22.86
N ALA A 86 -0.61 13.51 21.80
CA ALA A 86 -1.17 12.16 21.82
C ALA A 86 -0.07 11.12 21.54
N PHE A 87 -0.13 9.98 22.21
CA PHE A 87 0.79 8.86 22.05
C PHE A 87 0.06 7.71 21.34
N LEU A 88 0.60 7.28 20.21
CA LEU A 88 -0.02 6.32 19.31
C LEU A 88 0.71 4.99 19.41
N ASP A 89 -0.05 3.90 19.43
CA ASP A 89 0.44 2.52 19.41
C ASP A 89 1.37 2.34 18.20
N TRP A 90 2.66 2.28 18.47
CA TRP A 90 3.68 2.10 17.43
C TRP A 90 4.06 0.63 17.22
N GLY A 91 3.54 -0.28 18.06
CA GLY A 91 3.94 -1.69 18.09
C GLY A 91 5.30 -1.94 18.75
N LEU A 92 5.84 -0.94 19.44
CA LEU A 92 7.06 -1.01 20.23
C LEU A 92 6.75 -0.75 21.71
N ASP A 93 7.73 -0.96 22.59
CA ASP A 93 7.58 -0.60 24.01
C ASP A 93 7.38 0.91 24.26
N LYS A 94 7.77 1.75 23.28
CA LYS A 94 7.56 3.19 23.30
C LYS A 94 6.55 3.57 22.21
N ASP A 95 5.53 4.31 22.59
CA ASP A 95 4.55 4.89 21.67
C ASP A 95 5.12 6.11 20.93
N VAL A 96 4.59 6.39 19.75
CA VAL A 96 5.00 7.55 18.96
C VAL A 96 4.17 8.77 19.32
N LEU A 97 4.84 9.90 19.61
CA LEU A 97 4.19 11.16 19.94
C LEU A 97 3.66 11.85 18.67
N VAL A 98 2.44 12.36 18.75
CA VAL A 98 1.86 13.35 17.83
C VAL A 98 1.62 14.64 18.63
N PRO A 99 2.51 15.65 18.53
CA PRO A 99 2.35 16.94 19.19
C PRO A 99 1.07 17.65 18.76
N PHE A 100 0.50 18.49 19.61
CA PHE A 100 -0.71 19.25 19.26
C PHE A 100 -0.55 20.08 17.97
N SER A 101 0.64 20.64 17.72
CA SER A 101 0.97 21.37 16.50
C SER A 101 0.95 20.51 15.23
N GLU A 102 1.02 19.19 15.35
CA GLU A 102 1.01 18.21 14.26
C GLU A 102 -0.28 17.39 14.20
N GLN A 103 -1.27 17.75 15.02
CA GLN A 103 -2.62 17.22 14.92
C GLN A 103 -3.42 18.04 13.91
N HIS A 104 -3.98 17.38 12.88
CA HIS A 104 -4.93 18.01 11.96
C HIS A 104 -6.25 18.35 12.67
N ARG A 105 -6.63 17.51 13.64
CA ARG A 105 -7.73 17.72 14.59
C ARG A 105 -7.34 17.06 15.93
N PRO A 106 -7.91 17.51 17.06
CA PRO A 106 -7.65 16.90 18.35
C PRO A 106 -7.82 15.38 18.32
N MET A 107 -6.83 14.68 18.87
CA MET A 107 -6.81 13.22 18.94
C MET A 107 -7.47 12.72 20.23
N GLU A 108 -8.27 11.67 20.12
CA GLU A 108 -8.99 11.06 21.24
C GLU A 108 -8.44 9.67 21.53
N VAL A 109 -8.23 9.37 22.82
CA VAL A 109 -7.78 8.05 23.30
C VAL A 109 -8.75 6.97 22.82
N GLY A 110 -8.21 5.86 22.33
CA GLY A 110 -8.96 4.73 21.79
C GLY A 110 -9.35 4.88 20.31
N ARG A 111 -9.26 6.07 19.71
CA ARG A 111 -9.48 6.27 18.26
C ARG A 111 -8.20 6.10 17.46
N SER A 112 -8.33 5.83 16.16
CA SER A 112 -7.20 5.68 15.24
C SER A 112 -7.14 6.79 14.20
N TYR A 113 -5.91 7.19 13.87
CA TYR A 113 -5.61 8.31 12.98
C TYR A 113 -4.54 7.91 11.97
N LEU A 114 -4.67 8.42 10.75
CA LEU A 114 -3.66 8.26 9.71
C LEU A 114 -2.58 9.32 9.95
N VAL A 115 -1.34 8.86 10.15
CA VAL A 115 -0.20 9.72 10.50
C VAL A 115 1.00 9.38 9.63
N TYR A 116 1.88 10.36 9.44
CA TYR A 116 3.21 10.21 8.86
C TYR A 116 4.27 10.27 9.94
N LEU A 117 5.21 9.33 9.94
CA LEU A 117 6.33 9.31 10.88
C LEU A 117 7.54 10.00 10.26
N TYR A 118 8.14 10.92 11.00
CA TYR A 118 9.33 11.67 10.58
C TYR A 118 10.30 11.84 11.74
N LEU A 119 11.55 12.15 11.42
CA LEU A 119 12.54 12.56 12.41
C LEU A 119 12.44 14.08 12.57
N ASN A 120 12.12 14.56 13.78
CA ASN A 120 12.10 15.99 14.05
C ASN A 120 13.53 16.53 14.03
N GLU A 121 13.81 17.47 13.14
CA GLU A 121 15.16 18.02 12.94
C GLU A 121 15.63 18.86 14.14
N VAL A 122 14.71 19.37 14.95
CA VAL A 122 15.03 20.25 16.08
C VAL A 122 15.63 19.47 17.26
N ASP A 123 15.06 18.31 17.57
CA ASP A 123 15.41 17.53 18.77
C ASP A 123 15.85 16.09 18.47
N GLY A 124 15.83 15.68 17.20
CA GLY A 124 16.20 14.34 16.76
C GLY A 124 15.20 13.25 17.17
N ARG A 125 14.00 13.61 17.64
CA ARG A 125 12.99 12.64 18.09
C ARG A 125 12.12 12.15 16.93
N ILE A 126 11.81 10.86 16.94
CA ILE A 126 10.84 10.29 16.01
C ILE A 126 9.45 10.74 16.44
N THR A 127 8.79 11.46 15.54
CA THR A 127 7.52 12.13 15.78
C THR A 127 6.55 11.74 14.67
N ALA A 128 5.25 11.78 14.95
CA ALA A 128 4.21 11.55 13.97
C ALA A 128 3.35 12.82 13.76
N SER A 129 2.79 12.95 12.56
CA SER A 129 1.87 14.05 12.21
C SER A 129 0.66 13.54 11.44
N SER A 130 -0.52 14.04 11.77
CA SER A 130 -1.75 13.75 11.01
C SER A 130 -2.06 14.81 9.95
N LYS A 131 -1.18 15.81 9.78
CA LYS A 131 -1.27 16.81 8.71
C LYS A 131 -0.69 16.24 7.42
N ILE A 132 -1.39 15.25 6.87
CA ILE A 132 -0.94 14.38 5.76
C ILE A 132 -0.40 15.17 4.57
N ASP A 133 -1.09 16.24 4.15
CA ASP A 133 -0.72 17.03 2.97
C ASP A 133 0.63 17.77 3.13
N LYS A 134 1.19 17.88 4.34
CA LYS A 134 2.57 18.41 4.53
C LYS A 134 3.65 17.45 4.02
N PHE A 135 3.34 16.15 3.92
CA PHE A 135 4.30 15.09 3.66
C PHE A 135 4.03 14.36 2.33
N LEU A 136 3.04 14.83 1.57
CA LEU A 136 2.76 14.37 0.23
C LEU A 136 2.92 15.56 -0.69
N ASP A 137 3.80 15.41 -1.67
CA ASP A 137 3.99 16.38 -2.73
C ASP A 137 3.39 15.81 -4.01
N ASP A 138 2.33 16.46 -4.51
CA ASP A 138 1.62 16.05 -5.73
C ASP A 138 2.48 16.24 -6.98
N ASP A 139 3.47 17.14 -6.93
CA ASP A 139 4.35 17.48 -8.05
C ASP A 139 5.73 16.80 -7.94
N ALA A 140 5.95 16.00 -6.89
CA ALA A 140 7.19 15.24 -6.72
C ALA A 140 7.44 14.34 -7.96
N PRO A 141 8.66 14.37 -8.52
CA PRO A 141 9.01 13.49 -9.62
C PRO A 141 8.80 12.02 -9.25
N HIS A 142 8.14 11.29 -10.13
CA HIS A 142 7.90 9.87 -9.94
C HIS A 142 8.09 9.07 -11.23
N GLU A 143 8.48 7.80 -11.07
CA GLU A 143 8.66 6.87 -12.18
C GLU A 143 7.53 5.84 -12.25
N PHE A 144 6.31 6.21 -11.80
CA PHE A 144 5.19 5.28 -11.81
C PHE A 144 4.78 4.87 -13.23
N GLU A 145 4.64 3.57 -13.45
CA GLU A 145 4.24 2.99 -14.72
C GLU A 145 2.88 2.32 -14.67
N ALA A 146 2.14 2.33 -15.78
CA ALA A 146 0.87 1.62 -15.86
C ALA A 146 1.03 0.13 -15.56
N LYS A 147 0.11 -0.42 -14.75
CA LYS A 147 0.08 -1.78 -14.18
C LYS A 147 1.15 -2.08 -13.13
N GLN A 148 1.95 -1.10 -12.70
CA GLN A 148 2.89 -1.30 -11.61
C GLN A 148 2.14 -1.66 -10.32
N PRO A 149 2.50 -2.75 -9.62
CA PRO A 149 1.94 -3.08 -8.32
C PRO A 149 2.44 -2.08 -7.26
N VAL A 150 1.52 -1.60 -6.43
CA VAL A 150 1.79 -0.61 -5.38
C VAL A 150 1.04 -0.93 -4.09
N LYS A 151 1.55 -0.41 -2.98
CA LYS A 151 0.86 -0.40 -1.68
C LYS A 151 0.08 0.89 -1.57
N LEU A 152 -1.16 0.78 -1.12
CA LEU A 152 -2.11 1.88 -0.99
C LEU A 152 -2.55 2.00 0.46
N ILE A 153 -2.71 3.22 0.95
CA ILE A 153 -3.42 3.51 2.21
C ILE A 153 -4.59 4.42 1.88
N ILE A 154 -5.82 3.96 2.12
CA ILE A 154 -7.03 4.75 1.85
C ILE A 154 -7.10 5.91 2.85
N ALA A 155 -7.14 7.15 2.35
CA ALA A 155 -7.03 8.33 3.20
C ALA A 155 -8.21 9.29 3.06
N ASN A 156 -9.01 9.20 2.00
CA ASN A 156 -10.23 10.00 1.91
C ASN A 156 -11.25 9.36 0.96
N SER A 157 -12.51 9.73 1.10
CA SER A 157 -13.60 9.37 0.19
C SER A 157 -14.26 10.63 -0.36
N THR A 158 -14.56 10.63 -1.65
CA THR A 158 -15.26 11.70 -2.36
C THR A 158 -16.38 11.10 -3.21
N GLU A 159 -17.18 11.94 -3.86
CA GLU A 159 -18.20 11.45 -4.80
C GLU A 159 -17.60 10.67 -5.98
N LEU A 160 -16.39 11.05 -6.42
CA LEU A 160 -15.68 10.43 -7.53
C LEU A 160 -15.11 9.04 -7.16
N GLY A 161 -14.74 8.85 -5.89
CA GLY A 161 -14.07 7.63 -5.45
C GLY A 161 -13.25 7.83 -4.17
N PHE A 162 -12.10 7.20 -4.09
CA PHE A 162 -11.25 7.17 -2.89
C PHE A 162 -9.87 7.75 -3.19
N LYS A 163 -9.40 8.68 -2.37
CA LYS A 163 -7.98 9.08 -2.35
C LYS A 163 -7.18 8.05 -1.57
N ALA A 164 -6.05 7.64 -2.13
CA ALA A 164 -5.13 6.72 -1.48
C ALA A 164 -3.69 7.22 -1.59
N ILE A 165 -2.91 6.98 -0.55
CA ILE A 165 -1.47 7.24 -0.52
C ILE A 165 -0.76 6.05 -1.16
N ILE A 166 0.04 6.31 -2.20
CA ILE A 166 0.80 5.32 -2.94
C ILE A 166 2.19 5.22 -2.36
N ASN A 167 2.58 4.03 -1.89
CA ASN A 167 3.93 3.73 -1.39
C ASN A 167 4.50 4.80 -0.42
N HIS A 168 3.63 5.42 0.38
CA HIS A 168 3.94 6.50 1.32
C HIS A 168 4.43 7.82 0.71
N SER A 169 4.25 8.07 -0.60
CA SER A 169 4.85 9.24 -1.26
C SER A 169 3.89 10.11 -2.08
N HIS A 170 2.89 9.54 -2.76
CA HIS A 170 2.04 10.31 -3.68
C HIS A 170 0.56 10.05 -3.47
N TRP A 171 -0.28 11.00 -3.89
CA TRP A 171 -1.71 10.79 -4.00
C TRP A 171 -2.09 10.00 -5.25
N GLY A 172 -3.08 9.13 -5.11
CA GLY A 172 -3.77 8.51 -6.23
C GLY A 172 -5.28 8.40 -5.99
N VAL A 173 -6.03 8.16 -7.06
CA VAL A 173 -7.49 8.05 -7.03
C VAL A 173 -7.96 6.68 -7.51
N LEU A 174 -8.73 6.00 -6.66
CA LEU A 174 -9.53 4.83 -7.01
C LEU A 174 -10.95 5.28 -7.34
N TYR A 175 -11.39 5.15 -8.59
CA TYR A 175 -12.74 5.56 -8.99
C TYR A 175 -13.79 4.61 -8.43
N LYS A 176 -14.90 5.17 -7.92
CA LYS A 176 -15.97 4.41 -7.28
C LYS A 176 -16.52 3.28 -8.16
N ASN A 177 -16.62 3.51 -9.47
CA ASN A 177 -17.15 2.54 -10.43
C ASN A 177 -16.25 1.30 -10.63
N ASP A 178 -14.96 1.42 -10.31
CA ASP A 178 -13.98 0.34 -10.45
C ASP A 178 -13.69 -0.38 -9.12
N VAL A 179 -14.33 0.05 -8.02
CA VAL A 179 -14.17 -0.52 -6.68
C VAL A 179 -15.42 -1.33 -6.32
N HIS A 180 -15.28 -2.66 -6.35
CA HIS A 180 -16.37 -3.60 -6.05
C HIS A 180 -16.31 -4.19 -4.63
N GLN A 181 -15.62 -3.50 -3.72
CA GLN A 181 -15.50 -3.90 -2.33
C GLN A 181 -15.59 -2.67 -1.42
N ARG A 182 -15.93 -2.87 -0.15
CA ARG A 182 -15.91 -1.78 0.83
C ARG A 182 -14.45 -1.41 1.14
N LEU A 183 -14.16 -0.12 1.10
CA LEU A 183 -12.89 0.44 1.54
C LEU A 183 -13.11 1.31 2.77
N SER A 184 -12.22 1.17 3.75
CA SER A 184 -12.26 1.94 5.00
C SER A 184 -11.11 2.92 5.07
N PHE A 185 -11.32 4.08 5.71
CA PHE A 185 -10.24 5.01 6.00
C PHE A 185 -9.12 4.32 6.81
N GLY A 186 -7.87 4.61 6.48
CA GLY A 186 -6.68 4.00 7.09
C GLY A 186 -6.37 2.58 6.61
N GLN A 187 -7.22 1.95 5.80
CA GLN A 187 -7.00 0.61 5.30
C GLN A 187 -5.78 0.56 4.38
N SER A 188 -4.83 -0.32 4.70
CA SER A 188 -3.74 -0.69 3.80
C SER A 188 -4.20 -1.78 2.84
N ILE A 189 -3.94 -1.61 1.55
CA ILE A 189 -4.31 -2.57 0.51
C ILE A 189 -3.29 -2.57 -0.63
N ARG A 190 -3.18 -3.71 -1.34
CA ARG A 190 -2.42 -3.77 -2.59
C ARG A 190 -3.29 -3.28 -3.74
N GLY A 191 -2.67 -2.61 -4.69
CA GLY A 191 -3.32 -2.17 -5.92
C GLY A 191 -2.30 -1.98 -7.03
N TYR A 192 -2.73 -1.31 -8.09
CA TYR A 192 -1.94 -1.08 -9.27
C TYR A 192 -2.11 0.36 -9.75
N ILE A 193 -1.05 0.91 -10.32
CA ILE A 193 -1.15 2.13 -11.12
C ILE A 193 -1.97 1.80 -12.36
N ARG A 194 -3.10 2.46 -12.57
CA ARG A 194 -3.91 2.28 -13.79
C ARG A 194 -3.30 3.07 -14.94
N ARG A 195 -3.00 4.34 -14.68
CA ARG A 195 -2.29 5.27 -15.57
C ARG A 195 -1.82 6.48 -14.78
N VAL A 196 -0.78 7.12 -15.28
CA VAL A 196 -0.41 8.49 -14.95
C VAL A 196 -1.10 9.41 -15.97
N ARG A 197 -1.76 10.46 -15.51
CA ARG A 197 -2.44 11.44 -16.38
C ARG A 197 -1.46 12.51 -16.87
N PRO A 198 -1.82 13.26 -17.94
CA PRO A 198 -0.98 14.36 -18.43
C PRO A 198 -0.75 15.47 -17.39
N ASP A 199 -1.65 15.62 -16.42
CA ASP A 199 -1.55 16.56 -15.30
C ASP A 199 -0.76 15.99 -14.10
N GLY A 200 0.00 14.90 -14.29
CA GLY A 200 0.79 14.24 -13.24
C GLY A 200 -0.02 13.34 -12.29
N LYS A 201 -1.34 13.55 -12.19
CA LYS A 201 -2.16 12.81 -11.23
C LYS A 201 -2.31 11.33 -11.57
N ILE A 202 -2.39 10.50 -10.54
CA ILE A 202 -2.34 9.06 -10.68
C ILE A 202 -3.73 8.43 -10.50
N ASP A 203 -4.17 7.68 -11.51
CA ASP A 203 -5.36 6.85 -11.41
C ASP A 203 -4.94 5.43 -10.97
N LEU A 204 -5.71 4.84 -10.05
CA LEU A 204 -5.42 3.55 -9.43
C LEU A 204 -6.44 2.47 -9.83
N SER A 205 -6.06 1.21 -9.62
CA SER A 205 -6.91 0.02 -9.74
C SER A 205 -6.65 -0.94 -8.60
N LEU A 206 -7.68 -1.66 -8.14
CA LEU A 206 -7.53 -2.76 -7.18
C LEU A 206 -7.32 -4.12 -7.84
N GLN A 207 -7.60 -4.22 -9.15
CA GLN A 207 -7.39 -5.43 -9.93
C GLN A 207 -6.14 -5.28 -10.80
N GLY A 208 -5.40 -6.38 -10.93
CA GLY A 208 -4.32 -6.46 -11.90
C GLY A 208 -4.90 -6.41 -13.32
N GLY A 209 -4.19 -5.77 -14.26
CA GLY A 209 -4.65 -5.68 -15.65
C GLY A 209 -4.83 -7.03 -16.36
N GLN A 210 -4.32 -8.12 -15.78
CA GLN A 210 -4.49 -9.50 -16.22
C GLN A 210 -5.79 -10.11 -15.64
N GLU A 211 -6.03 -9.98 -14.34
CA GLU A 211 -7.28 -10.43 -13.68
C GLU A 211 -8.53 -9.79 -14.29
N THR A 212 -8.48 -8.49 -14.61
CA THR A 212 -9.60 -7.82 -15.28
C THR A 212 -9.83 -8.37 -16.70
N ARG A 213 -8.77 -8.72 -17.42
CA ARG A 213 -8.90 -9.36 -18.75
C ARG A 213 -9.48 -10.76 -18.64
N ASP A 214 -9.01 -11.54 -17.67
CA ASP A 214 -9.46 -12.92 -17.45
C ASP A 214 -10.92 -12.94 -16.96
N LYS A 215 -11.35 -11.94 -16.17
CA LYS A 215 -12.75 -11.77 -15.78
C LYS A 215 -13.65 -11.42 -16.98
N TYR A 216 -13.25 -10.49 -17.85
CA TYR A 216 -14.06 -10.19 -19.04
C TYR A 216 -14.05 -11.35 -20.04
N ALA A 217 -12.95 -12.06 -20.17
CA ALA A 217 -12.85 -13.25 -21.00
C ALA A 217 -13.78 -14.38 -20.51
N SER A 218 -13.79 -14.66 -19.20
CA SER A 218 -14.70 -15.64 -18.61
C SER A 218 -16.16 -15.28 -18.78
N VAL A 219 -16.57 -14.03 -18.50
CA VAL A 219 -17.95 -13.55 -18.73
C VAL A 219 -18.41 -13.81 -20.17
N ILE A 220 -17.55 -13.56 -21.16
CA ILE A 220 -17.89 -13.80 -22.57
C ILE A 220 -18.00 -15.30 -22.87
N VAL A 221 -17.08 -16.12 -22.36
CA VAL A 221 -17.09 -17.58 -22.57
C VAL A 221 -18.31 -18.23 -21.91
N ASP A 222 -18.65 -17.82 -20.70
CA ASP A 222 -19.80 -18.36 -19.96
C ASP A 222 -21.11 -17.98 -20.66
N TYR A 223 -21.25 -16.71 -21.08
CA TYR A 223 -22.39 -16.27 -21.90
C TYR A 223 -22.50 -17.08 -23.19
N LEU A 224 -21.38 -17.33 -23.89
CA LEU A 224 -21.39 -18.13 -25.11
C LEU A 224 -21.84 -19.56 -24.83
N ARG A 225 -21.37 -20.20 -23.75
CA ARG A 225 -21.81 -21.54 -23.35
C ARG A 225 -23.31 -21.59 -23.06
N GLU A 226 -23.83 -20.59 -22.35
CA GLU A 226 -25.27 -20.47 -22.05
C GLU A 226 -26.14 -20.28 -23.31
N GLN A 227 -25.60 -19.62 -24.34
CA GLN A 227 -26.30 -19.34 -25.60
C GLN A 227 -26.01 -20.37 -26.72
N GLY A 228 -25.58 -21.58 -26.37
CA GLY A 228 -25.33 -22.64 -27.36
C GLY A 228 -24.12 -22.38 -28.27
N GLY A 229 -23.12 -21.68 -27.74
CA GLY A 229 -21.82 -21.45 -28.38
C GLY A 229 -21.76 -20.25 -29.32
N PHE A 230 -22.82 -19.44 -29.47
CA PHE A 230 -22.81 -18.30 -30.39
C PHE A 230 -23.48 -17.05 -29.81
N ALA A 231 -22.89 -15.89 -30.09
CA ALA A 231 -23.48 -14.60 -29.76
C ALA A 231 -23.44 -13.67 -30.99
N PRO A 232 -24.57 -13.05 -31.40
CA PRO A 232 -24.65 -12.19 -32.59
C PRO A 232 -24.07 -10.78 -32.33
N VAL A 233 -22.87 -10.73 -31.74
CA VAL A 233 -22.18 -9.52 -31.32
C VAL A 233 -20.68 -9.63 -31.60
N HIS A 234 -20.08 -8.53 -32.05
CA HIS A 234 -18.68 -8.45 -32.43
C HIS A 234 -18.12 -7.03 -32.19
N ASP A 235 -16.86 -6.80 -32.55
CA ASP A 235 -16.15 -5.54 -32.25
C ASP A 235 -16.78 -4.27 -32.86
N LYS A 236 -17.64 -4.39 -33.88
CA LYS A 236 -18.38 -3.26 -34.47
C LYS A 236 -19.79 -3.10 -33.90
N SER A 237 -20.28 -4.03 -33.10
CA SER A 237 -21.61 -3.94 -32.47
C SER A 237 -21.75 -2.67 -31.62
N ASP A 238 -23.00 -2.25 -31.42
CA ASP A 238 -23.33 -1.05 -30.67
C ASP A 238 -22.81 -1.13 -29.22
N PRO A 239 -22.15 -0.09 -28.68
CA PRO A 239 -21.71 -0.07 -27.29
C PRO A 239 -22.80 -0.39 -26.26
N GLN A 240 -24.04 0.03 -26.48
CA GLN A 240 -25.16 -0.23 -25.58
C GLN A 240 -25.53 -1.72 -25.57
N VAL A 241 -25.49 -2.37 -26.74
CA VAL A 241 -25.74 -3.82 -26.86
C VAL A 241 -24.67 -4.60 -26.10
N ILE A 242 -23.39 -4.25 -26.27
CA ILE A 242 -22.28 -4.89 -25.56
C ILE A 242 -22.41 -4.72 -24.04
N SER A 243 -22.74 -3.50 -23.60
CA SER A 243 -22.95 -3.20 -22.18
C SER A 243 -24.11 -4.02 -21.60
N LYS A 244 -25.23 -4.12 -22.33
CA LYS A 244 -26.42 -4.86 -21.89
C LYS A 244 -26.17 -6.37 -21.77
N LEU A 245 -25.43 -6.95 -22.70
CA LEU A 245 -25.17 -8.39 -22.71
C LEU A 245 -24.08 -8.82 -21.73
N PHE A 246 -23.00 -8.05 -21.62
CA PHE A 246 -21.79 -8.48 -20.93
C PHE A 246 -21.39 -7.60 -19.74
N GLY A 247 -22.12 -6.52 -19.46
CA GLY A 247 -21.81 -5.59 -18.37
C GLY A 247 -20.46 -4.89 -18.51
N MET A 248 -19.94 -4.74 -19.74
CA MET A 248 -18.62 -4.19 -20.00
C MET A 248 -18.61 -3.16 -21.14
N SER A 249 -17.59 -2.28 -21.16
CA SER A 249 -17.43 -1.30 -22.24
C SER A 249 -17.02 -1.94 -23.56
N LYS A 250 -17.33 -1.30 -24.70
CA LYS A 250 -16.90 -1.75 -26.04
C LYS A 250 -15.37 -1.92 -26.15
N GLY A 251 -14.60 -1.06 -25.47
CA GLY A 251 -13.15 -1.18 -25.41
C GLY A 251 -12.66 -2.40 -24.62
N ALA A 252 -13.32 -2.72 -23.50
CA ALA A 252 -13.03 -3.93 -22.72
C ALA A 252 -13.41 -5.20 -23.51
N PHE A 253 -14.60 -5.20 -24.13
CA PHE A 253 -15.07 -6.28 -24.99
C PHE A 253 -14.12 -6.57 -26.14
N LYS A 254 -13.71 -5.55 -26.91
CA LYS A 254 -12.75 -5.69 -28.02
C LYS A 254 -11.42 -6.31 -27.57
N LYS A 255 -10.92 -5.90 -26.40
CA LYS A 255 -9.69 -6.47 -25.82
C LYS A 255 -9.89 -7.93 -25.39
N ALA A 256 -11.02 -8.25 -24.77
CA ALA A 256 -11.34 -9.60 -24.30
C ALA A 256 -11.51 -10.59 -25.46
N ILE A 257 -12.34 -10.27 -26.47
CA ILE A 257 -12.51 -11.14 -27.65
C ILE A 257 -11.21 -11.29 -28.45
N GLY A 258 -10.39 -10.24 -28.53
CA GLY A 258 -9.07 -10.32 -29.17
C GLY A 258 -8.09 -11.24 -28.44
N GLY A 259 -8.19 -11.32 -27.11
CA GLY A 259 -7.43 -12.28 -26.29
C GLY A 259 -7.90 -13.71 -26.50
N LEU A 260 -9.22 -13.93 -26.38
CA LEU A 260 -9.86 -15.23 -26.58
C LEU A 260 -9.62 -15.78 -28.00
N TYR A 261 -9.65 -14.92 -29.02
CA TYR A 261 -9.34 -15.30 -30.41
C TYR A 261 -7.88 -15.75 -30.57
N LYS A 262 -6.92 -15.03 -29.97
CA LYS A 262 -5.51 -15.43 -29.99
C LYS A 262 -5.27 -16.75 -29.27
N GLN A 263 -6.03 -17.02 -28.21
CA GLN A 263 -6.01 -18.28 -27.46
C GLN A 263 -6.80 -19.40 -28.16
N ARG A 264 -7.43 -19.12 -29.31
CA ARG A 264 -8.28 -20.06 -30.07
C ARG A 264 -9.47 -20.62 -29.27
N ILE A 265 -9.95 -19.87 -28.28
CA ILE A 265 -11.16 -20.22 -27.51
C ILE A 265 -12.42 -19.80 -28.27
N ILE A 266 -12.34 -18.72 -29.05
CA ILE A 266 -13.46 -18.24 -29.88
C ILE A 266 -13.02 -17.96 -31.32
N ALA A 267 -13.96 -18.05 -32.25
CA ALA A 267 -13.88 -17.52 -33.59
C ALA A 267 -14.62 -16.17 -33.68
N ILE A 268 -14.07 -15.22 -34.43
CA ILE A 268 -14.73 -13.96 -34.75
C ILE A 268 -15.26 -14.07 -36.18
N GLU A 269 -16.58 -14.12 -36.32
CA GLU A 269 -17.29 -14.26 -37.58
C GLU A 269 -17.89 -12.91 -38.02
N LYS A 270 -18.35 -12.82 -39.26
CA LYS A 270 -18.99 -11.60 -39.78
C LYS A 270 -20.26 -11.22 -39.01
N GLY A 271 -20.96 -12.21 -38.46
CA GLY A 271 -22.23 -12.03 -37.73
C GLY A 271 -22.11 -12.04 -36.21
N GLY A 272 -20.94 -12.32 -35.64
CA GLY A 272 -20.82 -12.49 -34.19
C GLY A 272 -19.54 -13.18 -33.74
N ILE A 273 -19.55 -13.67 -32.51
CA ILE A 273 -18.47 -14.49 -31.94
C ILE A 273 -19.01 -15.89 -31.61
N ARG A 274 -18.18 -16.90 -31.83
CA ARG A 274 -18.53 -18.31 -31.63
C ARG A 274 -17.50 -18.99 -30.75
N LEU A 275 -17.93 -19.83 -29.81
CA LEU A 275 -17.05 -20.71 -29.04
C LEU A 275 -16.46 -21.77 -29.98
N ILE A 276 -15.16 -21.95 -29.94
CA ILE A 276 -14.50 -23.06 -30.65
C ILE A 276 -14.58 -24.26 -29.70
N ASP A 277 -15.42 -25.23 -30.02
CA ASP A 277 -15.46 -26.48 -29.26
C ASP A 277 -14.15 -27.23 -29.45
N GLY A 278 -13.42 -27.39 -28.35
CA GLY A 278 -12.27 -28.27 -28.28
C GLY A 278 -12.72 -29.72 -28.13
N ASP A 279 -13.20 -30.33 -29.21
CA ASP A 279 -13.14 -31.77 -29.36
C ASP A 279 -11.88 -32.12 -30.17
N LYS A 280 -10.75 -32.10 -29.45
CA LYS A 280 -9.63 -33.06 -29.49
C LYS A 280 -8.48 -32.63 -28.59
#